data_AF-A0AAX3PJ33-F1
#
_entry.id   AF-A0AAX3PJ33-F1
#
_cell.length_a   1.000
_cell.length_b   1.000
_cell.length_c   1.000
_cell.angle_alpha   90.00
_cell.angle_beta   90.00
_cell.angle_gamma   90.00
#
_symmetry.space_group_name_H-M   'P 1'
#
loop_
_entity.id
_entity.type
_entity.pdbx_description
1 polymer ?
#
loop_
_entity_poly.entity_id
_entity_poly.type
_entity_poly.pdbx_seq_one_letter_code
_entity_poly.pdbx_strand_id
1 'polypeptide(L)'
;MPIETVERLLHLRTRKNKHVMRNIARLWEIGQQAQSAQDILDGLHPWGECRELFFHNLIPRLLFMIGVLTAIFGWLIHHYIPYPLSLLAALLCCFGAYLIYEQSDPIDEVINFLEQRMMFLRYELDFNKTPSHISTTSNSFLVMSKLKQSFPLFSQGNVLNEIEQFASTKWFDGEQEHHVMLFHYHYVDEFSLPNTQGEKQIIKETRKNQWGAFIFQLPALGFAASNKHHEFIPPYTQIWKTADILVSQNLYIFGYDQHQLARTISPSITLKLSDFFQHYSGDIVYHFEENMLCYMGDQDLFRIRRKKQKLQDISALRGHLRTLTMPEYEKFKQCMLNLIS
;
A
#
# COMPACT_ATOMS: atom_id res chain seq x y z
N MET A 1 -2.18 25.39 -12.71
CA MET A 1 -2.33 24.81 -14.07
C MET A 1 -2.18 25.89 -15.13
N PRO A 2 -0.97 26.02 -15.74
CA PRO A 2 -0.91 26.43 -17.16
C PRO A 2 0.11 25.63 -18.00
N ILE A 3 0.84 24.67 -17.41
CA ILE A 3 1.91 23.92 -18.08
C ILE A 3 1.36 22.74 -18.91
N GLU A 4 0.31 22.05 -18.44
CA GLU A 4 -0.33 20.93 -19.18
C GLU A 4 -0.96 21.35 -20.52
N THR A 5 -1.34 22.62 -20.65
CA THR A 5 -2.02 23.12 -21.86
C THR A 5 -1.04 23.30 -23.02
N VAL A 6 0.24 23.59 -22.73
CA VAL A 6 1.29 23.79 -23.74
C VAL A 6 1.82 22.46 -24.27
N GLU A 7 1.96 21.44 -23.41
CA GLU A 7 2.30 20.07 -23.85
C GLU A 7 1.24 19.50 -24.79
N ARG A 8 -0.05 19.69 -24.49
CA ARG A 8 -1.14 19.23 -25.38
C ARG A 8 -1.18 19.92 -26.74
N LEU A 9 -0.67 21.15 -26.85
CA LEU A 9 -0.74 21.94 -28.09
C LEU A 9 0.35 21.55 -29.11
N LEU A 10 1.47 20.97 -28.67
CA LEU A 10 2.59 20.61 -29.54
C LEU A 10 2.65 19.11 -29.90
N HIS A 11 2.03 18.23 -29.11
CA HIS A 11 2.08 16.78 -29.37
C HIS A 11 1.13 16.34 -30.50
N LEU A 12 1.71 15.97 -31.64
CA LEU A 12 1.00 15.40 -32.79
C LEU A 12 0.71 13.91 -32.54
N ARG A 13 -0.46 13.63 -31.97
CA ARG A 13 -0.86 12.26 -31.64
C ARG A 13 -1.37 11.48 -32.86
N THR A 14 -0.84 10.28 -33.08
CA THR A 14 -1.29 9.36 -34.15
C THR A 14 -2.76 8.95 -33.95
N ARG A 15 -3.46 8.55 -35.02
CA ARG A 15 -4.86 8.08 -34.93
C ARG A 15 -5.02 6.96 -33.89
N LYS A 16 -4.09 5.99 -33.89
CA LYS A 16 -4.07 4.88 -32.91
C LYS A 16 -3.91 5.37 -31.47
N ASN A 17 -2.95 6.26 -31.20
CA ASN A 17 -2.75 6.80 -29.85
C ASN A 17 -3.95 7.64 -29.38
N LYS A 18 -4.67 8.31 -30.29
CA LYS A 18 -5.94 9.00 -29.97
C LYS A 18 -7.06 8.02 -29.58
N HIS A 19 -7.06 6.79 -30.07
CA HIS A 19 -7.99 5.75 -29.62
C HIS A 19 -7.60 5.23 -28.23
N VAL A 20 -6.31 4.98 -27.98
CA VAL A 20 -5.81 4.57 -26.65
C VAL A 20 -6.17 5.60 -25.58
N MET A 21 -6.05 6.90 -25.88
CA MET A 21 -6.42 7.94 -24.90
C MET A 21 -7.93 8.09 -24.67
N ARG A 22 -8.75 7.78 -25.68
CA ARG A 22 -10.20 7.63 -25.46
C ARG A 22 -10.50 6.41 -24.59
N ASN A 23 -9.76 5.31 -24.75
CA ASN A 23 -9.88 4.15 -23.88
C ASN A 23 -9.52 4.50 -22.43
N ILE A 24 -8.40 5.21 -22.21
CA ILE A 24 -7.97 5.72 -20.89
C ILE A 24 -9.05 6.61 -20.26
N ALA A 25 -9.61 7.56 -21.03
CA ALA A 25 -10.67 8.43 -20.54
C ALA A 25 -11.95 7.65 -20.14
N ARG A 26 -12.35 6.67 -20.95
CA ARG A 26 -13.49 5.79 -20.64
C ARG A 26 -13.22 4.93 -19.40
N LEU A 27 -11.99 4.47 -19.19
CA LEU A 27 -11.61 3.71 -17.99
C LEU A 27 -11.70 4.56 -16.72
N TRP A 28 -11.28 5.83 -16.78
CA TRP A 28 -11.47 6.79 -15.69
C TRP A 28 -12.96 6.97 -15.36
N GLU A 29 -13.80 7.17 -16.39
CA GLU A 29 -15.24 7.36 -16.22
C GLU A 29 -15.90 6.13 -15.55
N ILE A 30 -15.56 4.91 -16.01
CA ILE A 30 -16.06 3.67 -15.41
C ILE A 30 -15.66 3.57 -13.94
N GLY A 31 -14.39 3.84 -13.62
CA GLY A 31 -13.91 3.77 -12.24
C GLY A 31 -14.58 4.82 -11.33
N GLN A 32 -14.88 6.01 -11.85
CA GLN A 32 -15.56 7.07 -11.10
C GLN A 32 -17.05 6.77 -10.87
N GLN A 33 -17.74 6.23 -11.88
CA GLN A 33 -19.18 5.96 -11.81
C GLN A 33 -19.52 4.64 -11.09
N ALA A 34 -18.58 3.70 -11.01
CA ALA A 34 -18.82 2.39 -10.41
C ALA A 34 -19.15 2.48 -8.92
N GLN A 35 -20.22 1.79 -8.52
CA GLN A 35 -20.68 1.65 -7.13
C GLN A 35 -20.26 0.31 -6.54
N SER A 36 -20.03 -0.70 -7.37
CA SER A 36 -19.54 -2.02 -6.96
C SER A 36 -18.30 -2.44 -7.74
N ALA A 37 -17.51 -3.34 -7.15
CA ALA A 37 -16.36 -3.96 -7.81
C ALA A 37 -16.78 -4.71 -9.09
N GLN A 38 -18.00 -5.26 -9.12
CA GLN A 38 -18.54 -5.96 -10.28
C GLN A 38 -18.90 -4.98 -11.41
N ASP A 39 -19.40 -3.77 -11.08
CA ASP A 39 -19.72 -2.74 -12.07
C ASP A 39 -18.48 -2.33 -12.87
N ILE A 40 -17.30 -2.27 -12.23
CA ILE A 40 -16.03 -2.03 -12.93
C ILE A 40 -15.75 -3.16 -13.94
N LEU A 41 -15.90 -4.42 -13.50
CA LEU A 41 -15.65 -5.59 -14.34
C LEU A 41 -16.64 -5.73 -15.50
N ASP A 42 -17.87 -5.29 -15.30
CA ASP A 42 -18.93 -5.30 -16.29
C ASP A 42 -18.79 -4.11 -17.26
N GLY A 43 -18.40 -2.93 -16.78
CA GLY A 43 -18.08 -1.78 -17.65
C GLY A 43 -16.91 -2.05 -18.61
N LEU A 44 -16.00 -2.96 -18.22
CA LEU A 44 -14.89 -3.42 -19.06
C LEU A 44 -15.32 -4.40 -20.17
N HIS A 45 -16.58 -4.86 -20.21
CA HIS A 45 -17.05 -5.82 -21.20
C HIS A 45 -18.52 -5.58 -21.65
N PRO A 46 -18.80 -5.39 -22.96
CA PRO A 46 -17.89 -5.45 -24.11
C PRO A 46 -17.27 -4.09 -24.49
N TRP A 47 -15.96 -4.07 -24.78
CA TRP A 47 -15.24 -2.84 -25.11
C TRP A 47 -15.31 -2.42 -26.59
N GLY A 48 -15.70 -3.32 -27.49
CA GLY A 48 -15.72 -3.09 -28.94
C GLY A 48 -14.41 -3.46 -29.66
N GLU A 49 -14.13 -2.80 -30.79
CA GLU A 49 -13.09 -3.18 -31.76
C GLU A 49 -11.65 -2.75 -31.37
N CYS A 50 -11.45 -1.61 -30.71
CA CYS A 50 -10.12 -1.12 -30.32
C CYS A 50 -9.85 -1.37 -28.83
N ARG A 51 -9.24 -2.52 -28.49
CA ARG A 51 -9.00 -2.96 -27.10
C ARG A 51 -7.59 -2.69 -26.58
N GLU A 52 -6.73 -2.13 -27.42
CA GLU A 52 -5.32 -1.88 -27.13
C GLU A 52 -5.19 -0.86 -25.99
N LEU A 53 -4.30 -1.17 -25.06
CA LEU A 53 -3.93 -0.40 -23.88
C LEU A 53 -2.41 -0.13 -23.86
N PHE A 54 -1.84 0.20 -25.03
CA PHE A 54 -0.44 0.59 -25.15
C PHE A 54 -0.24 1.63 -26.27
N PHE A 55 0.68 2.57 -26.06
CA PHE A 55 1.02 3.56 -27.08
C PHE A 55 1.91 2.99 -28.16
N HIS A 56 1.57 3.30 -29.41
CA HIS A 56 2.29 2.86 -30.59
C HIS A 56 3.45 3.83 -30.90
N ASN A 57 4.61 3.58 -30.30
CA ASN A 57 5.80 4.43 -30.43
C ASN A 57 6.79 3.97 -31.52
N LEU A 58 6.36 3.12 -32.45
CA LEU A 58 7.23 2.63 -33.54
C LEU A 58 7.72 3.76 -34.46
N ILE A 59 6.81 4.66 -34.86
CA ILE A 59 7.13 5.79 -35.76
C ILE A 59 8.12 6.77 -35.13
N PRO A 60 7.92 7.24 -33.87
CA PRO A 60 8.93 8.02 -33.15
C PRO A 60 10.30 7.35 -33.09
N ARG A 61 10.34 6.04 -32.78
CA ARG A 61 11.61 5.29 -32.70
C ARG A 61 12.33 5.21 -34.04
N LEU A 62 11.59 4.96 -35.12
CA LEU A 62 12.17 4.94 -36.48
C LEU A 62 12.65 6.33 -36.91
N LEU A 63 11.88 7.39 -36.63
CA LEU A 63 12.29 8.78 -36.90
C LEU A 63 13.55 9.16 -36.13
N PHE A 64 13.66 8.75 -34.88
CA PHE A 64 14.86 8.96 -34.07
C PHE A 64 16.06 8.21 -34.66
N MET A 65 15.90 6.94 -35.02
CA MET A 65 16.95 6.14 -35.67
C MET A 65 17.41 6.76 -36.99
N ILE A 66 16.46 7.23 -37.81
CA ILE A 66 16.75 7.92 -39.07
C ILE A 66 17.49 9.23 -38.79
N GLY A 67 17.08 10.02 -37.79
CA GLY A 67 17.76 11.26 -37.41
C GLY A 67 19.20 11.06 -36.94
N VAL A 68 19.46 10.00 -36.16
CA VAL A 68 20.82 9.64 -35.74
C VAL A 68 21.66 9.19 -36.95
N LEU A 69 21.08 8.37 -37.82
CA LEU A 69 21.75 7.85 -39.01
C LEU A 69 22.08 8.98 -40.00
N THR A 70 21.17 9.94 -40.22
CA THR A 70 21.43 11.11 -41.08
C THR A 70 22.52 12.02 -40.52
N ALA A 71 22.64 12.17 -39.20
CA ALA A 71 23.75 12.89 -38.58
C ALA A 71 25.10 12.20 -38.84
N ILE A 72 25.16 10.87 -38.70
CA ILE A 72 26.37 10.06 -38.93
C ILE A 72 26.78 10.10 -40.41
N PHE A 73 25.83 9.92 -41.33
CA PHE A 73 26.12 9.98 -42.77
C PHE A 73 26.48 11.39 -43.24
N GLY A 74 25.87 12.43 -42.66
CA GLY A 74 26.22 13.83 -42.92
C GLY A 74 27.67 14.16 -42.57
N TRP A 75 28.19 13.56 -41.48
CA TRP A 75 29.61 13.67 -41.12
C TRP A 75 30.54 12.99 -42.14
N LEU A 76 30.19 11.79 -42.59
CA LEU A 76 31.00 11.00 -43.52
C LEU A 76 31.02 11.58 -44.94
N ILE A 77 29.91 12.19 -45.39
CA ILE A 77 29.70 12.67 -46.77
C ILE A 77 29.85 14.21 -46.85
N HIS A 78 30.46 14.84 -45.83
CA HIS A 78 30.62 16.31 -45.75
C HIS A 78 31.30 16.96 -46.97
N HIS A 79 32.05 16.17 -47.76
CA HIS A 79 32.67 16.60 -49.01
C HIS A 79 31.65 16.92 -50.13
N TYR A 80 30.48 16.25 -50.13
CA TYR A 80 29.46 16.37 -51.17
C TYR A 80 28.21 17.14 -50.72
N ILE A 81 27.90 17.13 -49.41
CA ILE A 81 26.73 17.81 -48.86
C ILE A 81 27.19 18.70 -47.69
N PRO A 82 26.74 19.96 -47.61
CA PRO A 82 27.05 20.82 -46.47
C PRO A 82 26.58 20.21 -45.15
N TYR A 83 27.52 19.94 -44.25
CA TYR A 83 27.25 19.38 -42.91
C TYR A 83 26.14 20.12 -42.12
N PRO A 84 26.07 21.47 -42.11
CA PRO A 84 25.01 22.18 -41.38
C PRO A 84 23.60 21.81 -41.83
N LEU A 85 23.42 21.47 -43.11
CA LEU A 85 22.12 21.12 -43.69
C LEU A 85 21.69 19.70 -43.29
N SER A 86 22.65 18.77 -43.23
CA SER A 86 22.41 17.42 -42.68
C SER A 86 22.11 17.42 -41.19
N LEU A 87 22.77 18.30 -40.43
CA LEU A 87 22.55 18.45 -38.99
C LEU A 87 21.19 19.08 -38.70
N LEU A 88 20.76 20.06 -39.49
CA LEU A 88 19.42 20.64 -39.39
C LEU A 88 18.34 19.59 -39.70
N ALA A 89 18.53 18.78 -40.74
CA ALA A 89 17.61 17.68 -41.06
C ALA A 89 17.52 16.64 -39.94
N ALA A 90 18.66 16.24 -39.36
CA ALA A 90 18.71 15.34 -38.21
C ALA A 90 17.96 15.90 -36.99
N LEU A 91 18.18 17.18 -36.67
CA LEU A 91 17.48 17.87 -35.58
C LEU A 91 15.97 17.92 -35.81
N LEU A 92 15.51 18.20 -37.03
CA LEU A 92 14.08 18.17 -37.36
C LEU A 92 13.48 16.77 -37.21
N CYS A 93 14.20 15.71 -37.61
CA CYS A 93 13.75 14.33 -37.43
C CYS A 93 13.67 13.95 -35.93
N CYS A 94 14.67 14.30 -35.13
CA CYS A 94 14.66 14.05 -33.69
C CYS A 94 13.57 14.88 -32.98
N PHE A 95 13.37 16.13 -33.38
CA PHE A 95 12.30 16.98 -32.86
C PHE A 95 10.91 16.44 -33.23
N GLY A 96 10.72 15.99 -34.47
CA GLY A 96 9.49 15.30 -34.89
C GLY A 96 9.26 13.99 -34.14
N ALA A 97 10.32 13.22 -33.85
CA ALA A 97 10.22 12.02 -33.01
C ALA A 97 9.78 12.37 -31.58
N TYR A 98 10.32 13.42 -30.98
CA TYR A 98 9.93 13.90 -29.67
C TYR A 98 8.46 14.32 -29.61
N LEU A 99 7.98 15.09 -30.60
CA LEU A 99 6.58 15.54 -30.64
C LEU A 99 5.56 14.41 -30.81
N ILE A 100 5.94 13.26 -31.37
CA ILE A 100 5.03 12.12 -31.60
C ILE A 100 5.18 11.06 -30.49
N TYR A 101 6.28 11.07 -29.75
CA TYR A 101 6.53 10.12 -28.67
C TYR A 101 5.54 10.32 -27.53
N GLU A 102 4.95 9.22 -27.06
CA GLU A 102 3.99 9.23 -25.96
C GLU A 102 4.50 8.34 -24.81
N GLN A 103 4.52 8.86 -23.60
CA GLN A 103 4.90 8.09 -22.40
C GLN A 103 3.78 7.13 -21.98
N SER A 104 4.14 6.01 -21.34
CA SER A 104 3.17 5.03 -20.84
C SER A 104 2.49 5.44 -19.53
N ASP A 105 2.98 6.48 -18.86
CA ASP A 105 2.54 6.93 -17.53
C ASP A 105 1.01 7.07 -17.40
N PRO A 106 0.26 7.65 -18.37
CA PRO A 106 -1.20 7.75 -18.27
C PRO A 106 -1.94 6.41 -18.21
N ILE A 107 -1.34 5.34 -18.76
CA ILE A 107 -1.89 3.99 -18.73
C ILE A 107 -1.67 3.40 -17.34
N ASP A 108 -0.45 3.51 -16.81
CA ASP A 108 -0.09 3.00 -15.49
C ASP A 108 -0.87 3.71 -14.37
N GLU A 109 -1.10 5.03 -14.51
CA GLU A 109 -1.95 5.80 -13.61
C GLU A 109 -3.39 5.30 -13.58
N VAL A 110 -4.02 5.07 -14.75
CA VAL A 110 -5.38 4.53 -14.82
C VAL A 110 -5.47 3.13 -14.22
N ILE A 111 -4.48 2.28 -14.49
CA ILE A 111 -4.45 0.92 -13.93
C ILE A 111 -4.36 1.00 -12.41
N ASN A 112 -3.43 1.81 -11.87
CA ASN A 112 -3.28 1.99 -10.43
C ASN A 112 -4.55 2.58 -9.80
N PHE A 113 -5.20 3.55 -10.45
CA PHE A 113 -6.47 4.10 -10.00
C PHE A 113 -7.57 3.03 -9.95
N LEU A 114 -7.73 2.24 -11.02
CA LEU A 114 -8.73 1.17 -11.08
C LEU A 114 -8.44 0.08 -10.05
N GLU A 115 -7.18 -0.27 -9.82
CA GLU A 115 -6.80 -1.20 -8.76
C GLU A 115 -7.19 -0.65 -7.38
N GLN A 116 -6.82 0.59 -7.06
CA GLN A 116 -7.18 1.22 -5.77
C GLN A 116 -8.70 1.30 -5.59
N ARG A 117 -9.44 1.70 -6.64
CA ARG A 117 -10.90 1.76 -6.61
C ARG A 117 -11.52 0.38 -6.44
N MET A 118 -11.00 -0.64 -7.12
CA MET A 118 -11.45 -2.02 -6.98
C MET A 118 -11.25 -2.53 -5.55
N MET A 119 -10.10 -2.23 -4.94
CA MET A 119 -9.81 -2.59 -3.54
C MET A 119 -10.73 -1.88 -2.57
N PHE A 120 -10.95 -0.58 -2.77
CA PHE A 120 -11.90 0.21 -2.00
C PHE A 120 -13.30 -0.40 -2.06
N LEU A 121 -13.82 -0.74 -3.25
CA LEU A 121 -15.15 -1.29 -3.41
C LEU A 121 -15.30 -2.74 -2.93
N ARG A 122 -14.23 -3.54 -2.98
CA ARG A 122 -14.25 -4.95 -2.59
C ARG A 122 -14.10 -5.16 -1.08
N TYR A 123 -13.29 -4.34 -0.44
CA TYR A 123 -12.92 -4.51 0.98
C TYR A 123 -13.38 -3.35 1.86
N GLU A 124 -14.03 -2.34 1.28
CA GLU A 124 -14.44 -1.11 1.98
C GLU A 124 -13.26 -0.46 2.71
N LEU A 125 -12.08 -0.49 2.07
CA LEU A 125 -10.83 0.06 2.61
C LEU A 125 -10.68 1.53 2.20
N ASP A 126 -11.12 2.43 3.06
CA ASP A 126 -10.91 3.87 2.93
C ASP A 126 -9.46 4.23 3.26
N PHE A 127 -8.60 4.28 2.23
CA PHE A 127 -7.20 4.69 2.38
C PHE A 127 -7.06 6.14 2.83
N ASN A 128 -6.13 6.38 3.77
CA ASN A 128 -5.80 7.68 4.36
C ASN A 128 -6.98 8.43 5.00
N LYS A 129 -8.06 7.71 5.35
CA LYS A 129 -9.14 8.26 6.18
C LYS A 129 -9.18 7.57 7.53
N THR A 130 -9.60 8.35 8.53
CA THR A 130 -9.85 7.87 9.88
C THR A 130 -11.26 7.29 9.97
N PRO A 131 -11.51 6.35 10.90
CA PRO A 131 -12.84 5.80 11.12
C PRO A 131 -13.88 6.89 11.39
N SER A 132 -15.07 6.75 10.81
CA SER A 132 -16.15 7.75 10.83
C SER A 132 -16.57 8.16 12.25
N HIS A 133 -16.43 7.28 13.23
CA HIS A 133 -16.77 7.55 14.63
C HIS A 133 -15.78 8.49 15.35
N ILE A 134 -14.55 8.63 14.83
CA ILE A 134 -13.50 9.48 15.42
C ILE A 134 -13.48 10.87 14.76
N SER A 135 -13.87 10.96 13.49
CA SER A 135 -13.49 12.07 12.61
C SER A 135 -14.65 12.85 12.01
N THR A 136 -15.58 13.33 12.85
CA THR A 136 -16.51 14.37 12.38
C THR A 136 -15.83 15.75 12.31
N THR A 137 -14.70 15.99 13.00
CA THR A 137 -14.06 17.32 13.11
C THR A 137 -12.53 17.37 13.24
N SER A 138 -11.82 16.24 13.35
CA SER A 138 -10.38 16.22 13.72
C SER A 138 -9.45 15.97 12.53
N ASN A 139 -8.31 16.69 12.48
CA ASN A 139 -7.23 16.45 11.52
C ASN A 139 -6.68 15.02 11.68
N SER A 140 -6.57 14.26 10.59
CA SER A 140 -6.11 12.86 10.58
C SER A 140 -4.74 12.67 11.25
N PHE A 141 -3.87 13.66 11.16
CA PHE A 141 -2.58 13.67 11.83
C PHE A 141 -2.70 13.63 13.37
N LEU A 142 -3.64 14.40 13.93
CA LEU A 142 -3.85 14.45 15.38
C LEU A 142 -4.41 13.12 15.91
N VAL A 143 -5.34 12.52 15.17
CA VAL A 143 -5.88 11.19 15.49
C VAL A 143 -4.76 10.17 15.51
N MET A 144 -3.90 10.16 14.49
CA MET A 144 -2.78 9.24 14.41
C MET A 144 -1.79 9.45 15.57
N SER A 145 -1.46 10.71 15.89
CA SER A 145 -0.59 11.03 17.01
C SER A 145 -1.16 10.54 18.34
N LYS A 146 -2.48 10.69 18.56
CA LYS A 146 -3.14 10.17 19.75
C LYS A 146 -3.06 8.64 19.80
N LEU A 147 -3.40 7.95 18.71
CA LEU A 147 -3.34 6.48 18.64
C LEU A 147 -1.93 5.95 18.92
N LYS A 148 -0.89 6.62 18.39
CA LYS A 148 0.50 6.27 18.69
C LYS A 148 0.86 6.44 20.16
N GLN A 149 0.28 7.43 20.84
CA GLN A 149 0.50 7.66 22.27
C GLN A 149 -0.31 6.70 23.15
N SER A 150 -1.49 6.25 22.70
CA SER A 150 -2.34 5.30 23.43
C SER A 150 -1.70 3.90 23.54
N PHE A 151 -0.77 3.53 22.66
CA PHE A 151 -0.12 2.21 22.71
C PHE A 151 1.40 2.32 22.85
N PRO A 152 2.02 1.48 23.70
CA PRO A 152 3.46 1.49 23.89
C PRO A 152 4.26 0.96 22.68
N LEU A 153 3.58 0.47 21.64
CA LEU A 153 4.19 -0.21 20.49
C LEU A 153 4.90 0.74 19.51
N PHE A 154 4.55 2.03 19.46
CA PHE A 154 4.92 2.94 18.37
C PHE A 154 6.22 3.74 18.57
N SER A 155 7.12 3.22 19.41
CA SER A 155 8.39 3.86 19.79
C SER A 155 9.59 2.92 19.67
N GLN A 156 9.59 2.05 18.65
CA GLN A 156 10.62 1.01 18.46
C GLN A 156 11.96 1.57 17.94
N GLY A 157 11.91 2.52 17.00
CA GLY A 157 13.11 3.13 16.41
C GLY A 157 13.63 4.28 17.26
N ASN A 158 14.95 4.48 17.24
CA ASN A 158 15.56 5.63 17.93
C ASN A 158 15.68 6.88 17.04
N VAL A 159 15.56 6.74 15.71
CA VAL A 159 15.69 7.85 14.75
C VAL A 159 14.34 8.22 14.15
N LEU A 160 13.60 7.24 13.64
CA LEU A 160 12.34 7.46 12.95
C LEU A 160 11.29 6.46 13.41
N ASN A 161 10.07 6.94 13.59
CA ASN A 161 8.89 6.15 13.92
C ASN A 161 7.69 6.75 13.20
N GLU A 162 7.28 6.21 12.06
CA GLU A 162 6.24 6.79 11.22
C GLU A 162 5.21 5.76 10.79
N ILE A 163 3.95 6.18 10.67
CA ILE A 163 2.90 5.37 10.05
C ILE A 163 2.73 5.93 8.64
N GLU A 164 3.28 5.23 7.65
CA GLU A 164 3.36 5.71 6.26
C GLU A 164 2.01 5.60 5.55
N GLN A 165 1.27 4.52 5.81
CA GLN A 165 0.00 4.25 5.18
C GLN A 165 -1.02 3.73 6.19
N PHE A 166 -2.26 4.17 6.07
CA PHE A 166 -3.37 3.63 6.86
C PHE A 166 -4.66 3.52 6.03
N ALA A 167 -5.55 2.62 6.42
CA ALA A 167 -6.84 2.44 5.79
C ALA A 167 -7.90 2.07 6.83
N SER A 168 -9.05 2.75 6.79
CA SER A 168 -10.19 2.41 7.65
C SER A 168 -11.17 1.48 6.95
N THR A 169 -11.78 0.58 7.70
CA THR A 169 -12.83 -0.34 7.23
C THR A 169 -13.73 -0.69 8.40
N LYS A 170 -14.79 -1.46 8.12
CA LYS A 170 -15.71 -1.97 9.12
C LYS A 170 -15.83 -3.47 9.01
N TRP A 171 -15.78 -4.15 10.14
CA TRP A 171 -15.98 -5.58 10.23
C TRP A 171 -17.24 -5.88 11.03
N PHE A 172 -17.90 -6.97 10.69
CA PHE A 172 -19.08 -7.45 11.39
C PHE A 172 -18.76 -8.85 11.89
N ASP A 173 -18.88 -9.06 13.19
CA ASP A 173 -18.61 -10.36 13.84
C ASP A 173 -19.87 -11.25 13.94
N GLY A 174 -21.05 -10.72 13.57
CA GLY A 174 -22.34 -11.39 13.73
C GLY A 174 -23.26 -10.69 14.73
N GLU A 175 -22.69 -10.01 15.72
CA GLU A 175 -23.41 -9.32 16.80
C GLU A 175 -23.22 -7.80 16.72
N GLN A 176 -22.00 -7.33 16.48
CA GLN A 176 -21.62 -5.92 16.49
C GLN A 176 -20.75 -5.53 15.28
N GLU A 177 -20.85 -4.25 14.91
CA GLU A 177 -20.01 -3.64 13.88
C GLU A 177 -18.77 -3.01 14.53
N HIS A 178 -17.60 -3.55 14.19
CA HIS A 178 -16.30 -3.08 14.65
C HIS A 178 -15.66 -2.17 13.60
N HIS A 179 -15.32 -0.96 14.00
CA HIS A 179 -14.47 -0.09 13.21
C HIS A 179 -13.02 -0.58 13.30
N VAL A 180 -12.36 -0.66 12.15
CA VAL A 180 -10.98 -1.14 12.05
C VAL A 180 -10.15 -0.16 11.25
N MET A 181 -8.91 0.05 11.69
CA MET A 181 -7.93 0.88 11.00
C MET A 181 -6.64 0.10 10.82
N LEU A 182 -6.38 -0.32 9.60
CA LEU A 182 -5.12 -0.93 9.21
C LEU A 182 -4.03 0.13 9.11
N PHE A 183 -2.79 -0.24 9.43
CA PHE A 183 -1.65 0.66 9.31
C PHE A 183 -0.38 -0.08 8.88
N HIS A 184 0.52 0.66 8.26
CA HIS A 184 1.90 0.29 7.97
C HIS A 184 2.80 1.24 8.75
N TYR A 185 3.55 0.66 9.68
CA TYR A 185 4.49 1.33 10.55
C TYR A 185 5.92 1.07 10.07
N HIS A 186 6.67 2.14 9.86
CA HIS A 186 8.07 2.15 9.49
C HIS A 186 8.90 2.74 10.63
N TYR A 187 9.97 2.05 11.02
CA TYR A 187 10.92 2.59 11.96
C TYR A 187 12.37 2.34 11.56
N VAL A 188 13.21 3.27 12.00
CA VAL A 188 14.66 3.25 11.77
C VAL A 188 15.37 3.28 13.12
N ASP A 189 16.25 2.31 13.30
CA ASP A 189 17.11 2.18 14.46
C ASP A 189 18.58 2.27 14.04
N GLU A 190 19.29 3.23 14.62
CA GLU A 190 20.71 3.48 14.38
C GLU A 190 21.55 3.11 15.60
N PHE A 191 22.46 2.16 15.44
CA PHE A 191 23.46 1.86 16.46
C PHE A 191 24.70 2.71 16.19
N SER A 192 24.98 3.64 17.11
CA SER A 192 26.20 4.45 17.10
C SER A 192 27.11 4.08 18.28
N LEU A 193 28.41 3.92 18.02
CA LEU A 193 29.42 3.86 19.07
C LEU A 193 30.28 5.13 19.00
N PRO A 194 30.70 5.66 20.16
CA PRO A 194 31.68 6.74 20.18
C PRO A 194 33.01 6.20 19.65
N ASN A 195 33.56 6.90 18.66
CA ASN A 195 34.91 6.64 18.16
C ASN A 195 35.95 7.06 19.22
N THR A 196 37.20 6.63 19.06
CA THR A 196 38.37 7.03 19.86
C THR A 196 38.57 8.56 20.01
N GLN A 197 37.89 9.38 19.20
CA GLN A 197 37.91 10.86 19.27
C GLN A 197 36.65 11.46 19.92
N GLY A 198 35.71 10.64 20.40
CA GLY A 198 34.46 11.10 21.03
C GLY A 198 33.31 11.42 20.07
N GLU A 199 33.54 11.41 18.75
CA GLU A 199 32.49 11.57 17.75
C GLU A 199 31.68 10.27 17.58
N LYS A 200 30.34 10.39 17.52
CA LYS A 200 29.44 9.25 17.30
C LYS A 200 29.55 8.81 15.84
N GLN A 201 30.04 7.59 15.60
CA GLN A 201 30.01 6.99 14.28
C GLN A 201 28.82 6.04 14.20
N ILE A 202 27.95 6.23 13.21
CA ILE A 202 26.84 5.32 12.92
C ILE A 202 27.43 4.05 12.31
N ILE A 203 27.25 2.92 12.99
CA ILE A 203 27.84 1.63 12.59
C ILE A 203 26.83 0.78 11.83
N LYS A 204 25.55 0.89 12.19
CA LYS A 204 24.49 0.12 11.56
C LYS A 204 23.15 0.84 11.64
N GLU A 205 22.55 1.05 10.50
CA GLU A 205 21.16 1.50 10.35
C GLU A 205 20.30 0.28 10.02
N THR A 206 19.28 0.02 10.84
CA THR A 206 18.32 -1.06 10.62
C THR A 206 16.96 -0.45 10.34
N ARG A 207 16.45 -0.69 9.13
CA ARG A 207 15.11 -0.28 8.70
C ARG A 207 14.16 -1.45 8.81
N LYS A 208 13.02 -1.25 9.46
CA LYS A 208 12.01 -2.30 9.63
C LYS A 208 10.61 -1.78 9.30
N ASN A 209 9.82 -2.66 8.69
CA ASN A 209 8.43 -2.44 8.36
C ASN A 209 7.58 -3.42 9.17
N GLN A 210 6.52 -2.89 9.76
CA GLN A 210 5.52 -3.64 10.50
C GLN A 210 4.14 -3.20 10.05
N TRP A 211 3.18 -4.09 10.19
CA TRP A 211 1.80 -3.84 9.81
C TRP A 211 0.89 -4.30 10.91
N GLY A 212 -0.26 -3.66 10.99
CA GLY A 212 -1.15 -3.88 12.11
C GLY A 212 -2.53 -3.34 11.87
N ALA A 213 -3.36 -3.50 12.90
CA ALA A 213 -4.71 -3.01 12.91
C ALA A 213 -5.07 -2.48 14.29
N PHE A 214 -5.72 -1.32 14.32
CA PHE A 214 -6.51 -0.89 15.46
C PHE A 214 -7.94 -1.36 15.28
N ILE A 215 -8.50 -2.00 16.30
CA ILE A 215 -9.90 -2.41 16.34
C ILE A 215 -10.56 -1.64 17.48
N PHE A 216 -11.62 -0.92 17.16
CA PHE A 216 -12.37 -0.11 18.12
C PHE A 216 -13.63 -0.86 18.58
N GLN A 217 -14.29 -0.35 19.62
CA GLN A 217 -15.53 -0.91 20.20
C GLN A 217 -15.35 -2.30 20.84
N LEU A 218 -14.13 -2.61 21.26
CA LEU A 218 -13.82 -3.78 22.07
C LEU A 218 -13.76 -3.42 23.54
N PRO A 219 -14.07 -4.34 24.47
CA PRO A 219 -13.92 -4.06 25.89
C PRO A 219 -12.47 -3.75 26.26
N ALA A 220 -12.28 -2.79 27.16
CA ALA A 220 -10.98 -2.46 27.75
C ALA A 220 -10.53 -3.58 28.70
N LEU A 221 -9.83 -4.58 28.14
CA LEU A 221 -9.42 -5.78 28.87
C LEU A 221 -8.07 -5.63 29.59
N GLY A 222 -7.25 -4.65 29.21
CA GLY A 222 -6.02 -4.31 29.92
C GLY A 222 -4.94 -5.40 29.93
N PHE A 223 -4.82 -6.16 28.85
CA PHE A 223 -3.74 -7.14 28.69
C PHE A 223 -3.05 -7.03 27.33
N ALA A 224 -1.83 -7.52 27.25
CA ALA A 224 -1.06 -7.69 26.03
C ALA A 224 -0.66 -9.16 25.86
N ALA A 225 -0.46 -9.58 24.62
CA ALA A 225 0.00 -10.91 24.27
C ALA A 225 1.05 -10.82 23.17
N SER A 226 2.14 -11.58 23.29
CA SER A 226 3.24 -11.60 22.32
C SER A 226 3.75 -13.02 22.10
N ASN A 227 4.13 -13.33 20.87
CA ASN A 227 4.93 -14.52 20.54
C ASN A 227 6.39 -14.20 20.17
N LYS A 228 6.81 -12.94 20.35
CA LYS A 228 8.17 -12.48 20.06
C LYS A 228 8.97 -12.18 21.32
N HIS A 229 8.30 -11.67 22.34
CA HIS A 229 8.95 -11.10 23.51
C HIS A 229 8.54 -11.85 24.77
N HIS A 230 9.51 -12.10 25.64
CA HIS A 230 9.31 -12.74 26.95
C HIS A 230 9.00 -11.70 28.04
N GLU A 231 9.23 -10.42 27.74
CA GLU A 231 8.93 -9.25 28.56
C GLU A 231 8.21 -8.22 27.69
N PHE A 232 7.35 -7.40 28.28
CA PHE A 232 6.57 -6.41 27.56
C PHE A 232 6.75 -5.01 28.10
N ILE A 233 6.44 -4.02 27.26
CA ILE A 233 6.65 -2.61 27.55
C ILE A 233 5.62 -2.13 28.59
N PRO A 234 6.01 -1.25 29.54
CA PRO A 234 5.04 -0.63 30.45
C PRO A 234 3.83 -0.02 29.71
N PRO A 235 2.62 -0.12 30.27
CA PRO A 235 2.33 -0.51 31.65
C PRO A 235 2.05 -2.02 31.86
N TYR A 236 2.17 -2.86 30.81
CA TYR A 236 1.84 -4.29 30.88
C TYR A 236 3.02 -5.13 31.38
N THR A 237 3.27 -5.11 32.69
CA THR A 237 4.44 -5.78 33.29
C THR A 237 4.11 -7.10 33.98
N GLN A 238 2.83 -7.38 34.27
CA GLN A 238 2.42 -8.56 35.03
C GLN A 238 2.34 -9.79 34.13
N ILE A 239 3.14 -10.83 34.38
CA ILE A 239 3.17 -12.03 33.52
C ILE A 239 2.11 -13.03 33.96
N TRP A 240 1.27 -13.48 33.03
CA TRP A 240 0.36 -14.62 33.24
C TRP A 240 0.99 -15.91 32.76
N LYS A 241 1.02 -16.92 33.63
CA LYS A 241 1.47 -18.27 33.29
C LYS A 241 0.25 -19.17 33.14
N THR A 242 0.03 -19.67 31.93
CA THR A 242 -0.98 -20.70 31.68
C THR A 242 -0.48 -22.07 32.15
N ALA A 243 -1.40 -22.94 32.56
CA ALA A 243 -1.10 -24.33 32.92
C ALA A 243 -0.78 -25.19 31.68
N ASP A 244 -1.15 -24.73 30.48
CA ASP A 244 -0.85 -25.42 29.23
C ASP A 244 0.61 -25.17 28.80
N ILE A 245 1.40 -26.24 28.85
CA ILE A 245 2.84 -26.20 28.56
C ILE A 245 3.11 -25.85 27.09
N LEU A 246 2.27 -26.31 26.15
CA LEU A 246 2.49 -26.05 24.72
C LEU A 246 2.18 -24.60 24.37
N VAL A 247 1.14 -24.03 25.00
CA VAL A 247 0.78 -22.63 24.80
C VAL A 247 1.81 -21.71 25.46
N SER A 248 2.24 -22.01 26.70
CA SER A 248 3.21 -21.17 27.43
C SER A 248 4.60 -21.09 26.78
N GLN A 249 4.96 -22.02 25.89
CA GLN A 249 6.24 -21.97 25.18
C GLN A 249 6.26 -20.94 24.04
N ASN A 250 5.11 -20.67 23.42
CA ASN A 250 5.01 -19.87 22.19
C ASN A 250 4.16 -18.60 22.38
N LEU A 251 3.54 -18.41 23.55
CA LEU A 251 2.68 -17.28 23.85
C LEU A 251 2.97 -16.75 25.26
N TYR A 252 3.30 -15.47 25.32
CA TYR A 252 3.46 -14.72 26.55
C TYR A 252 2.29 -13.74 26.71
N ILE A 253 1.63 -13.79 27.86
CA ILE A 253 0.50 -12.91 28.18
C ILE A 253 0.92 -12.00 29.34
N PHE A 254 0.66 -10.71 29.18
CA PHE A 254 1.04 -9.65 30.09
C PHE A 254 -0.20 -8.83 30.49
N GLY A 255 -0.30 -8.41 31.74
CA GLY A 255 -1.41 -7.60 32.26
C GLY A 255 -0.95 -6.27 32.82
N TYR A 256 -1.86 -5.31 32.79
CA TYR A 256 -1.75 -4.07 33.54
C TYR A 256 -1.89 -4.30 35.06
N ASP A 257 -2.94 -5.03 35.45
CA ASP A 257 -3.23 -5.42 36.83
C ASP A 257 -3.47 -6.93 36.92
N GLN A 258 -2.91 -7.58 37.94
CA GLN A 258 -3.04 -9.02 38.14
C GLN A 258 -4.48 -9.45 38.45
N HIS A 259 -5.23 -8.63 39.19
CA HIS A 259 -6.64 -8.95 39.51
C HIS A 259 -7.54 -8.84 38.28
N GLN A 260 -7.36 -7.80 37.46
CA GLN A 260 -8.04 -7.67 36.16
C GLN A 260 -7.66 -8.81 35.22
N LEU A 261 -6.37 -9.13 35.11
CA LEU A 261 -5.86 -10.19 34.24
C LEU A 261 -6.46 -11.57 34.60
N ALA A 262 -6.55 -11.90 35.90
CA ALA A 262 -7.15 -13.17 36.35
C ALA A 262 -8.65 -13.28 36.07
N ARG A 263 -9.38 -12.15 35.96
CA ARG A 263 -10.80 -12.13 35.58
C ARG A 263 -11.00 -12.23 34.08
N THR A 264 -10.09 -11.62 33.33
CA THR A 264 -10.17 -11.55 31.87
C THR A 264 -9.67 -12.85 31.22
N ILE A 265 -8.50 -13.34 31.60
CA ILE A 265 -7.84 -14.46 30.92
C ILE A 265 -8.52 -15.78 31.29
N SER A 266 -9.40 -16.22 30.41
CA SER A 266 -10.03 -17.54 30.47
C SER A 266 -9.26 -18.57 29.61
N PRO A 267 -9.52 -19.88 29.79
CA PRO A 267 -9.02 -20.90 28.88
C PRO A 267 -9.45 -20.65 27.42
N SER A 268 -10.65 -20.11 27.19
CA SER A 268 -11.13 -19.81 25.84
C SER A 268 -10.35 -18.68 25.18
N ILE A 269 -10.06 -17.59 25.89
CA ILE A 269 -9.22 -16.50 25.37
C ILE A 269 -7.79 -16.99 25.10
N THR A 270 -7.24 -17.80 26.01
CA THR A 270 -5.90 -18.37 25.87
C THR A 270 -5.78 -19.23 24.60
N LEU A 271 -6.79 -20.07 24.32
CA LEU A 271 -6.85 -20.87 23.10
C LEU A 271 -7.00 -20.00 21.85
N LYS A 272 -7.91 -19.01 21.86
CA LYS A 272 -8.08 -18.08 20.74
C LYS A 272 -6.81 -17.31 20.41
N LEU A 273 -6.08 -16.84 21.42
CA LEU A 273 -4.78 -16.20 21.24
C LEU A 273 -3.76 -17.16 20.65
N SER A 274 -3.67 -18.39 21.18
CA SER A 274 -2.79 -19.43 20.65
C SER A 274 -3.07 -19.72 19.17
N ASP A 275 -4.33 -19.91 18.79
CA ASP A 275 -4.74 -20.18 17.40
C ASP A 275 -4.43 -19.00 16.46
N PHE A 276 -4.56 -17.77 16.95
CA PHE A 276 -4.15 -16.58 16.22
C PHE A 276 -2.63 -16.56 15.99
N PHE A 277 -1.83 -16.78 17.04
CA PHE A 277 -0.37 -16.73 16.97
C PHE A 277 0.28 -17.94 16.27
N GLN A 278 -0.47 -19.00 15.96
CA GLN A 278 -0.02 -20.04 15.02
C GLN A 278 0.13 -19.51 13.59
N HIS A 279 -0.66 -18.49 13.23
CA HIS A 279 -0.70 -17.93 11.88
C HIS A 279 0.00 -16.57 11.77
N TYR A 280 0.10 -15.84 12.87
CA TYR A 280 0.60 -14.47 12.93
C TYR A 280 1.73 -14.32 13.95
N SER A 281 2.68 -13.44 13.68
CA SER A 281 3.75 -13.13 14.64
C SER A 281 3.87 -11.64 14.91
N GLY A 282 3.81 -11.30 16.18
CA GLY A 282 3.71 -9.92 16.62
C GLY A 282 3.17 -9.80 18.04
N ASP A 283 2.57 -8.65 18.28
CA ASP A 283 2.03 -8.23 19.57
C ASP A 283 0.56 -7.85 19.41
N ILE A 284 -0.26 -8.28 20.36
CA ILE A 284 -1.64 -7.85 20.54
C ILE A 284 -1.72 -7.10 21.85
N VAL A 285 -2.34 -5.93 21.87
CA VAL A 285 -2.54 -5.11 23.07
C VAL A 285 -4.00 -4.70 23.15
N TYR A 286 -4.71 -5.21 24.15
CA TYR A 286 -5.97 -4.64 24.59
C TYR A 286 -5.68 -3.46 25.50
N HIS A 287 -6.22 -2.30 25.15
CA HIS A 287 -6.03 -1.10 25.93
C HIS A 287 -6.66 -1.26 27.34
N PHE A 288 -6.05 -0.65 28.35
CA PHE A 288 -6.46 -0.79 29.76
C PHE A 288 -7.68 0.07 30.13
N GLU A 289 -7.83 1.26 29.52
CA GLU A 289 -8.98 2.16 29.71
C GLU A 289 -9.86 2.38 28.47
N GLU A 290 -9.27 2.65 27.30
CA GLU A 290 -10.01 2.86 26.04
C GLU A 290 -10.54 1.54 25.46
N ASN A 291 -11.71 1.60 24.80
CA ASN A 291 -12.38 0.45 24.20
C ASN A 291 -11.77 0.07 22.84
N MET A 292 -10.53 -0.39 22.86
CA MET A 292 -9.79 -0.71 21.65
C MET A 292 -8.67 -1.72 21.84
N LEU A 293 -8.29 -2.32 20.72
CA LEU A 293 -7.19 -3.27 20.58
C LEU A 293 -6.24 -2.80 19.48
N CYS A 294 -4.95 -3.06 19.66
CA CYS A 294 -3.94 -2.92 18.62
C CYS A 294 -3.25 -4.27 18.38
N TYR A 295 -3.18 -4.70 17.13
CA TYR A 295 -2.27 -5.74 16.68
C TYR A 295 -1.13 -5.11 15.87
N MET A 296 0.11 -5.54 16.08
CA MET A 296 1.27 -5.15 15.28
C MET A 296 2.17 -6.37 15.02
N GLY A 297 2.45 -6.66 13.76
CA GLY A 297 3.28 -7.80 13.34
C GLY A 297 4.08 -7.53 12.07
N ASP A 298 4.70 -8.58 11.54
CA ASP A 298 5.64 -8.47 10.40
C ASP A 298 5.00 -8.78 9.04
N GLN A 299 3.70 -9.13 9.02
CA GLN A 299 3.01 -9.54 7.80
C GLN A 299 2.37 -8.35 7.10
N ASP A 300 2.72 -8.15 5.84
CA ASP A 300 2.17 -7.07 5.01
C ASP A 300 0.68 -7.29 4.72
N LEU A 301 -0.17 -6.60 5.51
CA LEU A 301 -1.62 -6.61 5.37
C LEU A 301 -2.08 -5.88 4.10
N PHE A 302 -1.25 -5.00 3.51
CA PHE A 302 -1.54 -4.30 2.26
C PHE A 302 -1.07 -5.06 1.03
N ARG A 303 -0.48 -6.25 1.20
CA ARG A 303 0.09 -7.04 0.11
C ARG A 303 -0.96 -7.43 -0.92
N ILE A 304 -0.80 -6.89 -2.12
CA ILE A 304 -1.65 -7.20 -3.27
C ILE A 304 -1.07 -8.36 -4.06
N ARG A 305 -1.89 -9.37 -4.38
CA ARG A 305 -1.50 -10.43 -5.30
C ARG A 305 -1.60 -9.94 -6.76
N ARG A 306 -0.55 -9.28 -7.24
CA ARG A 306 -0.45 -8.88 -8.66
C ARG A 306 0.13 -10.00 -9.52
N LYS A 307 -0.51 -10.33 -10.66
CA LYS A 307 0.15 -11.10 -11.72
C LYS A 307 1.04 -10.14 -12.51
N LYS A 308 2.33 -10.50 -12.67
CA LYS A 308 3.33 -9.73 -13.45
C LYS A 308 3.11 -9.87 -14.96
N GLN A 309 1.87 -9.74 -15.43
CA GLN A 309 1.51 -9.84 -16.84
C GLN A 309 1.51 -8.44 -17.45
N LYS A 310 2.10 -8.28 -18.65
CA LYS A 310 2.01 -7.00 -19.38
C LYS A 310 0.55 -6.78 -19.75
N LEU A 311 -0.06 -5.74 -19.19
CA LEU A 311 -1.44 -5.34 -19.45
C LEU A 311 -1.50 -4.58 -20.77
N GLN A 312 -1.49 -5.33 -21.88
CA GLN A 312 -1.49 -4.75 -23.24
C GLN A 312 -2.89 -4.48 -23.77
N ASP A 313 -3.91 -5.16 -23.22
CA ASP A 313 -5.30 -5.06 -23.68
C ASP A 313 -6.26 -4.96 -22.51
N ILE A 314 -7.44 -4.40 -22.79
CA ILE A 314 -8.50 -4.19 -21.80
C ILE A 314 -9.08 -5.51 -21.28
N SER A 315 -9.09 -6.57 -22.10
CA SER A 315 -9.46 -7.90 -21.64
C SER A 315 -8.45 -8.47 -20.64
N ALA A 316 -7.15 -8.20 -20.83
CA ALA A 316 -6.11 -8.58 -19.88
C ALA A 316 -6.23 -7.76 -18.58
N LEU A 317 -6.53 -6.46 -18.68
CA LEU A 317 -6.82 -5.60 -17.53
C LEU A 317 -8.01 -6.12 -16.71
N ARG A 318 -9.13 -6.47 -17.36
CA ARG A 318 -10.29 -7.07 -16.68
C ARG A 318 -9.91 -8.38 -15.98
N GLY A 319 -9.15 -9.25 -16.66
CA GLY A 319 -8.66 -10.50 -16.08
C GLY A 319 -7.81 -10.29 -14.83
N HIS A 320 -6.92 -9.29 -14.88
CA HIS A 320 -6.07 -8.87 -13.77
C HIS A 320 -6.88 -8.33 -12.59
N LEU A 321 -7.76 -7.35 -12.84
CA LEU A 321 -8.64 -6.75 -11.81
C LEU A 321 -9.55 -7.80 -11.17
N ARG A 322 -10.03 -8.79 -11.93
CA ARG A 322 -10.83 -9.90 -11.38
C ARG A 322 -10.04 -10.69 -10.34
N THR A 323 -8.75 -10.95 -10.60
CA THR A 323 -7.87 -11.72 -9.71
C THR A 323 -7.20 -10.91 -8.61
N LEU A 324 -7.45 -9.60 -8.55
CA LEU A 324 -6.85 -8.69 -7.58
C LEU A 324 -7.39 -8.97 -6.17
N THR A 325 -6.60 -9.60 -5.31
CA THR A 325 -7.01 -9.89 -3.92
C THR A 325 -5.93 -9.52 -2.91
N MET A 326 -6.35 -9.36 -1.65
CA MET A 326 -5.48 -9.15 -0.48
C MET A 326 -5.53 -10.39 0.42
N PRO A 327 -4.84 -11.48 0.05
CA PRO A 327 -4.99 -12.75 0.75
C PRO A 327 -4.58 -12.68 2.23
N GLU A 328 -3.53 -11.91 2.55
CA GLU A 328 -3.06 -11.74 3.93
C GLU A 328 -4.08 -10.98 4.78
N TYR A 329 -4.70 -9.93 4.23
CA TYR A 329 -5.79 -9.21 4.90
C TYR A 329 -7.04 -10.06 5.08
N GLU A 330 -7.45 -10.82 4.07
CA GLU A 330 -8.62 -11.71 4.16
C GLU A 330 -8.45 -12.75 5.26
N LYS A 331 -7.29 -13.41 5.29
CA LYS A 331 -6.93 -14.37 6.35
C LYS A 331 -6.84 -13.69 7.70
N PHE A 332 -6.25 -12.49 7.77
CA PHE A 332 -6.09 -11.73 9.01
C PHE A 332 -7.44 -11.34 9.60
N LYS A 333 -8.35 -10.83 8.77
CA LYS A 333 -9.73 -10.50 9.16
C LYS A 333 -10.43 -11.72 9.74
N GLN A 334 -10.33 -12.89 9.10
CA GLN A 334 -10.93 -14.13 9.62
C GLN A 334 -10.34 -14.54 10.97
N CYS A 335 -9.01 -14.57 11.10
CA CYS A 335 -8.35 -14.92 12.35
C CYS A 335 -8.64 -13.93 13.49
N MET A 336 -8.67 -12.62 13.19
CA MET A 336 -9.00 -11.59 14.18
C MET A 336 -10.47 -11.64 14.59
N LEU A 337 -11.39 -11.87 13.67
CA LEU A 337 -12.81 -12.03 14.00
C LEU A 337 -13.04 -13.25 14.92
N ASN A 338 -12.31 -14.35 14.71
CA ASN A 338 -12.37 -15.50 15.62
C ASN A 338 -11.80 -15.17 17.03
N LEU A 339 -10.81 -14.28 17.10
CA LEU A 339 -10.23 -13.85 18.38
C LEU A 339 -11.18 -12.95 19.17
N ILE A 340 -11.87 -12.01 18.50
CA ILE A 340 -12.69 -10.99 19.16
C ILE A 340 -14.18 -11.37 19.32
N SER A 341 -14.65 -12.40 18.60
CA SER A 341 -16.03 -12.93 18.71
C SER A 341 -16.30 -13.68 20.01
#